data_AF-A0A0R2PWT6-F1
#
_entry.id   AF-A0A0R2PWT6-F1
#
_cell.length_a   1.000
_cell.length_b   1.000
_cell.length_c   1.000
_cell.angle_alpha   90.00
_cell.angle_beta   90.00
_cell.angle_gamma   90.00
#
_symmetry.space_group_name_H-M   'P 1'
#
loop_
_entity.id
_entity.type
_entity.pdbx_description
1 polymer ?
#
loop_
_entity_poly.entity_id
_entity_poly.type
_entity_poly.pdbx_seq_one_letter_code
_entity_poly.pdbx_strand_id
1 'polypeptide(L)'
;LFPHYASATSGSVYQEVAKQLSKSWVIPNFNFIAQYYDHPAFIQAWIEAAKKHNLDDYDKILFSYHGLPKSQVNKVYSDMQCDGKNCEHEINEDNHYCYKATVYETSKLIAEGLNIPRDKYEVSFQSRLTNNWLEPFSDDVLKSYPGQGIKKVLVFSPAFTADCLETIIEIGHEYKELFEAAGGQKLDYVESLNFSDSWVQAIIEIVNSKVR
;
A
#
# COMPACT_ATOMS: atom_id res chain seq x y z
N LEU A 1 -0.39 3.64 -12.00
CA LEU A 1 -0.67 4.39 -10.77
C LEU A 1 -0.97 3.49 -9.58
N PHE A 2 -1.28 2.20 -9.79
CA PHE A 2 -1.22 1.20 -8.73
C PHE A 2 0.21 0.63 -8.65
N PRO A 3 0.96 0.83 -7.54
CA PRO A 3 2.32 0.31 -7.42
C PRO A 3 2.35 -1.21 -7.28
N HIS A 4 1.36 -1.76 -6.59
CA HIS A 4 1.17 -3.18 -6.30
C HIS A 4 0.17 -3.76 -7.29
N TYR A 5 0.51 -4.88 -7.93
CA TYR A 5 -0.44 -5.54 -8.81
C TYR A 5 -1.60 -6.14 -8.01
N ALA A 6 -2.83 -5.88 -8.46
CA ALA A 6 -4.00 -6.64 -8.06
C ALA A 6 -4.91 -6.84 -9.27
N SER A 7 -5.56 -8.00 -9.34
CA SER A 7 -6.47 -8.31 -10.47
C SER A 7 -7.65 -7.33 -10.55
N ALA A 8 -8.12 -6.82 -9.42
CA ALA A 8 -9.22 -5.85 -9.36
C ALA A 8 -8.83 -4.46 -9.90
N THR A 9 -7.55 -4.09 -9.86
CA THR A 9 -7.03 -2.78 -10.27
C THR A 9 -6.25 -2.88 -11.58
N SER A 10 -4.96 -3.20 -11.53
CA SER A 10 -4.11 -3.33 -12.72
C SER A 10 -4.66 -4.36 -13.71
N GLY A 11 -5.15 -5.50 -13.22
CA GLY A 11 -5.72 -6.54 -14.07
C GLY A 11 -6.96 -6.09 -14.86
N SER A 12 -7.86 -5.31 -14.24
CA SER A 12 -9.06 -4.80 -14.91
C SER A 12 -8.71 -3.75 -15.98
N VAL A 13 -7.71 -2.91 -15.71
CA VAL A 13 -7.16 -1.97 -16.71
C VAL A 13 -6.54 -2.73 -17.88
N TYR A 14 -5.74 -3.77 -17.63
CA TYR A 14 -5.09 -4.54 -18.69
C TYR A 14 -6.11 -5.26 -19.57
N GLN A 15 -7.16 -5.82 -18.96
CA GLN A 15 -8.27 -6.43 -19.69
C GLN A 15 -8.94 -5.43 -20.64
N GLU A 16 -9.26 -4.22 -20.16
CA GLU A 16 -9.94 -3.23 -21.00
C GLU A 16 -9.02 -2.68 -22.10
N VAL A 17 -7.75 -2.40 -21.79
CA VAL A 17 -6.76 -1.98 -22.80
C VAL A 17 -6.62 -3.05 -23.90
N ALA A 18 -6.42 -4.31 -23.53
CA ALA A 18 -6.29 -5.41 -24.50
C ALA A 18 -7.56 -5.57 -25.36
N LYS A 19 -8.74 -5.43 -24.76
CA LYS A 19 -10.03 -5.49 -25.46
C LYS A 19 -10.24 -4.33 -26.44
N GLN A 20 -9.72 -3.14 -26.16
CA GLN A 20 -9.80 -2.01 -27.11
C GLN A 20 -8.76 -2.14 -28.22
N LEU A 21 -7.54 -2.58 -27.90
CA LEU A 21 -6.49 -2.79 -28.89
C LEU A 21 -6.83 -3.91 -29.88
N SER A 22 -7.50 -4.98 -29.43
CA SER A 22 -7.89 -6.09 -30.31
C SER A 22 -8.88 -5.71 -31.42
N LYS A 23 -9.52 -4.54 -31.32
CA LYS A 23 -10.42 -3.99 -32.36
C LYS A 23 -9.69 -3.14 -33.41
N SER A 24 -8.41 -2.83 -33.19
CA SER A 24 -7.65 -1.92 -34.05
C SER A 24 -7.00 -2.70 -35.19
N TRP A 25 -7.07 -2.16 -36.42
CA TRP A 25 -6.38 -2.72 -37.59
C TRP A 25 -4.86 -2.58 -37.50
N VAL A 26 -4.38 -1.55 -36.80
CA VAL A 26 -2.96 -1.30 -36.53
C VAL A 26 -2.81 -1.18 -35.02
N ILE A 27 -2.09 -2.13 -34.43
CA ILE A 27 -1.81 -2.13 -32.99
C ILE A 27 -0.48 -1.37 -32.79
N PRO A 28 -0.46 -0.28 -32.00
CA PRO A 28 0.77 0.44 -31.69
C PRO A 28 1.70 -0.42 -30.84
N ASN A 29 2.98 -0.08 -30.78
CA ASN A 29 3.85 -0.65 -29.75
C ASN A 29 3.44 -0.11 -28.37
N PHE A 30 3.24 -0.99 -27.41
CA PHE A 30 2.92 -0.63 -26.02
C PHE A 30 3.54 -1.64 -25.06
N ASN A 31 3.74 -1.20 -23.82
CA ASN A 31 4.25 -2.06 -22.76
C ASN A 31 3.47 -1.80 -21.47
N PHE A 32 3.21 -2.86 -20.70
CA PHE A 32 2.65 -2.74 -19.37
C PHE A 32 3.76 -2.75 -18.34
N ILE A 33 3.78 -1.74 -17.47
CA ILE A 33 4.54 -1.78 -16.23
C ILE A 33 3.65 -2.47 -15.20
N ALA A 34 3.90 -3.77 -14.99
CA ALA A 34 3.07 -4.66 -14.18
C ALA A 34 2.91 -4.15 -12.73
N GLN A 35 4.03 -3.78 -12.14
CA GLN A 35 4.16 -3.27 -10.78
C GLN A 35 5.49 -2.52 -10.63
N TYR A 36 5.57 -1.64 -9.64
CA TYR A 36 6.75 -0.81 -9.37
C TYR A 36 6.89 -0.48 -7.87
N TYR A 37 6.27 -1.30 -7.01
CA TYR A 37 6.18 -1.09 -5.57
C TYR A 37 7.54 -0.99 -4.87
N ASP A 38 8.58 -1.63 -5.43
CA ASP A 38 9.96 -1.64 -4.93
C ASP A 38 10.89 -0.69 -5.68
N HIS A 39 10.36 0.10 -6.64
CA HIS A 39 11.19 0.99 -7.43
C HIS A 39 11.83 2.07 -6.52
N PRO A 40 13.17 2.26 -6.53
CA PRO A 40 13.84 3.16 -5.59
C PRO A 40 13.28 4.59 -5.60
N ALA A 41 12.96 5.14 -6.77
CA ALA A 41 12.36 6.47 -6.88
C ALA A 41 10.96 6.57 -6.25
N PHE A 42 10.16 5.49 -6.31
CA PHE A 42 8.84 5.45 -5.67
C PHE A 42 8.98 5.42 -4.14
N ILE A 43 9.90 4.59 -3.62
CA ILE A 43 10.22 4.56 -2.19
C ILE A 43 10.75 5.92 -1.71
N GLN A 44 11.65 6.53 -2.48
CA GLN A 44 12.18 7.86 -2.16
C GLN A 44 11.09 8.93 -2.13
N ALA A 45 10.10 8.89 -3.02
CA ALA A 45 9.00 9.84 -3.01
C ALA A 45 8.20 9.78 -1.69
N TRP A 46 7.99 8.59 -1.13
CA TRP A 46 7.35 8.41 0.17
C TRP A 46 8.24 8.85 1.35
N ILE A 47 9.54 8.59 1.27
CA ILE A 47 10.53 9.09 2.25
C ILE A 47 10.49 10.62 2.29
N GLU A 48 10.47 11.28 1.12
CA GLU A 48 10.35 12.74 1.04
C GLU A 48 9.01 13.26 1.58
N ALA A 49 7.90 12.59 1.27
CA ALA A 49 6.57 12.95 1.78
C ALA A 49 6.52 12.88 3.32
N ALA A 50 7.15 11.87 3.91
CA ALA A 50 7.19 11.67 5.36
C ALA A 50 7.92 12.81 6.10
N LYS A 51 8.85 13.53 5.46
CA LYS A 51 9.64 14.62 6.10
C LYS A 51 8.80 15.79 6.62
N LYS A 52 7.54 15.90 6.18
CA LYS A 52 6.58 16.89 6.73
C LYS A 52 6.20 16.58 8.18
N HIS A 53 6.45 15.36 8.65
CA HIS A 53 6.13 14.89 9.99
C HIS A 53 7.42 14.61 10.77
N ASN A 54 7.45 14.97 12.04
CA ASN A 54 8.50 14.53 12.95
C ASN A 54 8.16 13.11 13.45
N LEU A 55 8.86 12.09 12.96
CA LEU A 55 8.53 10.69 13.28
C LEU A 55 8.66 10.36 14.78
N ASP A 56 9.52 11.07 15.51
CA ASP A 56 9.71 10.90 16.95
C ASP A 56 8.48 11.34 17.78
N ASP A 57 7.55 12.09 17.18
CA ASP A 57 6.31 12.49 17.85
C ASP A 57 5.28 11.35 17.96
N TYR A 58 5.53 10.21 17.29
CA TYR A 58 4.58 9.11 17.20
C TYR A 58 5.07 7.85 17.94
N ASP A 59 4.14 7.20 18.63
CA ASP A 59 4.36 5.96 19.34
C ASP A 59 4.50 4.79 18.36
N LYS A 60 3.76 4.82 17.25
CA LYS A 60 3.70 3.76 16.24
C LYS A 60 3.45 4.33 14.84
N ILE A 61 4.00 3.67 13.82
CA ILE A 61 3.69 3.90 12.41
C ILE A 61 2.78 2.78 11.93
N LEU A 62 1.70 3.11 11.22
CA LEU A 62 0.81 2.11 10.62
C LEU A 62 0.84 2.24 9.10
N PHE A 63 1.23 1.19 8.39
CA PHE A 63 1.05 1.12 6.94
C PHE A 63 -0.29 0.47 6.64
N SER A 64 -1.27 1.30 6.26
CA SER A 64 -2.64 0.88 5.99
C SER A 64 -2.88 0.81 4.49
N TYR A 65 -3.21 -0.38 3.99
CA TYR A 65 -3.46 -0.65 2.57
C TYR A 65 -4.92 -1.03 2.35
N HIS A 66 -5.48 -0.76 1.17
CA HIS A 66 -6.81 -1.29 0.86
C HIS A 66 -6.79 -2.82 0.94
N GLY A 67 -7.73 -3.40 1.67
CA GLY A 67 -7.86 -4.83 1.84
C GLY A 67 -8.25 -5.51 0.54
N LEU A 68 -7.94 -6.80 0.43
CA LEU A 68 -8.46 -7.64 -0.65
C LEU A 68 -9.12 -8.88 -0.05
N PRO A 69 -10.14 -9.45 -0.71
CA PRO A 69 -10.65 -10.77 -0.34
C PRO A 69 -9.52 -11.81 -0.37
N LYS A 70 -9.47 -12.72 0.62
CA LYS A 70 -8.46 -13.80 0.66
C LYS A 70 -8.46 -14.63 -0.63
N SER A 71 -9.64 -14.80 -1.24
CA SER A 71 -9.80 -15.51 -2.52
C SER A 71 -9.05 -14.87 -3.70
N GLN A 72 -8.79 -13.56 -3.70
CA GLN A 72 -8.03 -12.91 -4.76
C GLN A 72 -6.54 -13.17 -4.63
N VAL A 73 -5.98 -13.02 -3.42
CA VAL A 73 -4.56 -13.30 -3.18
C VAL A 73 -4.22 -14.78 -3.29
N ASN A 74 -5.16 -15.65 -2.93
CA ASN A 74 -5.03 -17.09 -3.09
C ASN A 74 -4.80 -17.49 -4.56
N LYS A 75 -5.58 -16.94 -5.49
CA LYS A 75 -5.53 -17.29 -6.93
C LYS A 75 -4.23 -16.89 -7.65
N VAL A 76 -3.36 -16.12 -7.01
CA VAL A 76 -2.05 -15.78 -7.56
C VAL A 76 -1.11 -16.99 -7.50
N TYR A 77 -1.29 -17.86 -6.52
CA TYR A 77 -0.44 -19.04 -6.33
C TYR A 77 -0.97 -20.25 -7.12
N SER A 78 -0.05 -21.12 -7.56
CA SER A 78 -0.39 -22.34 -8.30
C SER A 78 -1.23 -23.33 -7.47
N ASP A 79 -1.01 -23.39 -6.15
CA ASP A 79 -1.76 -24.18 -5.19
C ASP A 79 -3.02 -23.45 -4.66
N MET A 80 -3.29 -22.25 -5.15
CA MET A 80 -4.39 -21.39 -4.75
C MET A 80 -4.42 -21.05 -3.26
N GLN A 81 -3.26 -21.00 -2.59
CA GLN A 81 -3.16 -20.78 -1.15
C GLN A 81 -2.12 -19.71 -0.81
N CYS A 82 -2.58 -18.55 -0.34
CA CYS A 82 -1.70 -17.49 0.17
C CYS A 82 -1.34 -17.70 1.65
N ASP A 83 -2.27 -18.23 2.45
CA ASP A 83 -2.01 -18.45 3.88
C ASP A 83 -0.94 -19.52 4.08
N GLY A 84 0.01 -19.25 4.98
CA GLY A 84 1.18 -20.11 5.22
C GLY A 84 2.36 -19.85 4.28
N LYS A 85 2.22 -18.97 3.28
CA LYS A 85 3.35 -18.43 2.51
C LYS A 85 4.05 -17.33 3.31
N ASN A 86 5.35 -17.16 3.08
CA ASN A 86 6.20 -16.19 3.79
C ASN A 86 6.04 -14.74 3.29
N CYS A 87 4.81 -14.32 2.96
CA CYS A 87 4.52 -13.06 2.28
C CYS A 87 4.94 -11.83 3.10
N GLU A 88 4.86 -11.93 4.41
CA GLU A 88 5.13 -10.83 5.34
C GLU A 88 6.61 -10.54 5.52
N HIS A 89 7.49 -11.40 4.99
CA HIS A 89 8.91 -11.39 5.31
C HIS A 89 9.83 -11.38 4.08
N GLU A 90 9.40 -11.89 2.93
CA GLU A 90 10.25 -11.90 1.73
C GLU A 90 9.45 -11.82 0.43
N ILE A 91 10.14 -11.35 -0.62
CA ILE A 91 9.72 -11.51 -2.02
C ILE A 91 10.52 -12.67 -2.65
N ASN A 92 9.81 -13.55 -3.35
CA ASN A 92 10.36 -14.66 -4.11
C ASN A 92 9.59 -14.85 -5.43
N GLU A 93 9.99 -15.82 -6.24
CA GLU A 93 9.40 -16.07 -7.56
C GLU A 93 7.90 -16.40 -7.49
N ASP A 94 7.46 -17.08 -6.43
CA ASP A 94 6.06 -17.50 -6.28
C ASP A 94 5.14 -16.36 -5.82
N ASN A 95 5.65 -15.46 -4.97
CA ASN A 95 4.84 -14.41 -4.35
C ASN A 95 5.03 -13.02 -4.96
N HIS A 96 5.86 -12.88 -5.99
CA HIS A 96 6.18 -11.59 -6.61
C HIS A 96 4.93 -10.81 -7.07
N TYR A 97 3.84 -11.51 -7.45
CA TYR A 97 2.55 -10.90 -7.81
C TYR A 97 1.49 -10.96 -6.71
N CYS A 98 1.84 -11.46 -5.53
CA CYS A 98 0.94 -11.48 -4.39
C CYS A 98 0.85 -10.08 -3.79
N TYR A 99 -0.33 -9.46 -3.87
CA TYR A 99 -0.58 -8.14 -3.31
C TYR A 99 -0.08 -8.03 -1.86
N LYS A 100 -0.41 -9.02 -1.00
CA LYS A 100 0.05 -9.09 0.39
C LYS A 100 1.58 -9.01 0.49
N ALA A 101 2.31 -9.81 -0.28
CA ALA A 101 3.77 -9.81 -0.22
C ALA A 101 4.36 -8.46 -0.63
N THR A 102 3.86 -7.89 -1.75
CA THR A 102 4.36 -6.63 -2.28
C THR A 102 4.10 -5.42 -1.36
N VAL A 103 2.96 -5.39 -0.64
CA VAL A 103 2.68 -4.29 0.31
C VAL A 103 3.55 -4.39 1.57
N TYR A 104 3.82 -5.60 2.06
CA TYR A 104 4.75 -5.80 3.17
C TYR A 104 6.18 -5.41 2.78
N GLU A 105 6.63 -5.75 1.57
CA GLU A 105 7.95 -5.32 1.08
C GLU A 105 8.03 -3.80 0.92
N THR A 106 7.00 -3.16 0.38
CA THR A 106 6.96 -1.68 0.27
C THR A 106 7.07 -1.03 1.63
N SER A 107 6.32 -1.51 2.62
CA SER A 107 6.38 -1.01 4.00
C SER A 107 7.76 -1.20 4.61
N LYS A 108 8.41 -2.34 4.38
CA LYS A 108 9.78 -2.61 4.83
C LYS A 108 10.76 -1.60 4.22
N LEU A 109 10.71 -1.40 2.90
CA LEU A 109 11.62 -0.49 2.19
C LEU A 109 11.45 0.98 2.62
N ILE A 110 10.20 1.43 2.80
CA ILE A 110 9.93 2.79 3.33
C ILE A 110 10.44 2.91 4.77
N ALA A 111 10.16 1.92 5.62
CA ALA A 111 10.59 1.92 7.01
C ALA A 111 12.12 1.94 7.14
N GLU A 112 12.83 1.12 6.35
CA GLU A 112 14.29 1.10 6.25
C GLU A 112 14.84 2.47 5.83
N GLY A 113 14.28 3.07 4.77
CA GLY A 113 14.70 4.38 4.29
C GLY A 113 14.45 5.53 5.28
N LEU A 114 13.49 5.37 6.19
CA LEU A 114 13.20 6.31 7.28
C LEU A 114 13.88 5.93 8.60
N ASN A 115 14.66 4.84 8.65
CA ASN A 115 15.25 4.28 9.86
C ASN A 115 14.23 3.96 10.96
N ILE A 116 13.02 3.53 10.59
CA ILE A 116 11.97 3.13 11.53
C ILE A 116 12.25 1.69 12.01
N PRO A 117 12.44 1.45 13.32
CA PRO A 117 12.63 0.11 13.86
C PRO A 117 11.46 -0.84 13.56
N ARG A 118 11.73 -2.14 13.41
CA ARG A 118 10.70 -3.14 13.07
C ARG A 118 9.53 -3.18 14.05
N ASP A 119 9.79 -2.97 15.34
CA ASP A 119 8.79 -2.94 16.41
C ASP A 119 7.98 -1.63 16.44
N LYS A 120 8.45 -0.58 15.75
CA LYS A 120 7.78 0.72 15.64
C LYS A 120 6.76 0.81 14.51
N TYR A 121 6.67 -0.19 13.63
CA TYR A 121 5.65 -0.20 12.57
C TYR A 121 4.90 -1.52 12.44
N GLU A 122 3.71 -1.43 11.85
CA GLU A 122 2.85 -2.57 11.52
C GLU A 122 2.16 -2.34 10.17
N VAL A 123 1.76 -3.42 9.52
CA VAL A 123 1.00 -3.40 8.26
C VAL A 123 -0.42 -3.89 8.55
N SER A 124 -1.42 -3.15 8.07
CA SER A 124 -2.84 -3.50 8.22
C SER A 124 -3.62 -3.20 6.95
N PHE A 125 -4.88 -3.64 6.93
CA PHE A 125 -5.75 -3.53 5.77
C PHE A 125 -7.05 -2.78 6.11
N GLN A 126 -7.30 -1.68 5.38
CA GLN A 126 -8.51 -0.86 5.48
C GLN A 126 -9.54 -1.25 4.42
N SER A 127 -10.74 -0.66 4.48
CA SER A 127 -11.80 -0.80 3.47
C SER A 127 -12.13 -2.26 3.14
N ARG A 128 -13.04 -2.89 3.92
CA ARG A 128 -13.54 -4.25 3.66
C ARG A 128 -15.05 -4.27 3.48
N LEU A 129 -15.53 -5.19 2.65
CA LEU A 129 -16.98 -5.44 2.49
C LEU A 129 -17.48 -6.62 3.32
N THR A 130 -16.60 -7.57 3.66
CA THR A 130 -16.94 -8.76 4.45
C THR A 130 -15.75 -9.16 5.33
N ASN A 131 -15.92 -10.20 6.15
CA ASN A 131 -14.87 -10.67 7.07
C ASN A 131 -13.84 -11.60 6.41
N ASN A 132 -14.04 -12.06 5.17
CA ASN A 132 -13.09 -12.97 4.49
C ASN A 132 -12.03 -12.20 3.65
N TRP A 133 -11.40 -11.21 4.29
CA TRP A 133 -10.45 -10.28 3.69
C TRP A 133 -9.09 -10.38 4.38
N LEU A 134 -8.06 -9.79 3.78
CA LEU A 134 -6.74 -9.70 4.39
C LEU A 134 -6.81 -9.00 5.76
N GLU A 135 -6.10 -9.57 6.72
CA GLU A 135 -6.01 -9.15 8.11
C GLU A 135 -4.53 -8.84 8.44
N PRO A 136 -4.25 -8.02 9.46
CA PRO A 136 -5.21 -7.43 10.41
C PRO A 136 -5.95 -6.21 9.85
N PHE A 137 -7.17 -5.94 10.33
CA PHE A 137 -7.96 -4.81 9.87
C PHE A 137 -7.54 -3.50 10.53
N SER A 138 -7.36 -2.43 9.75
CA SER A 138 -6.85 -1.15 10.25
C SER A 138 -7.70 -0.55 11.36
N ASP A 139 -9.03 -0.64 11.26
CA ASP A 139 -9.96 -0.18 12.30
C ASP A 139 -9.80 -0.94 13.61
N ASP A 140 -9.66 -2.27 13.56
CA ASP A 140 -9.49 -3.09 14.76
C ASP A 140 -8.09 -2.92 15.39
N VAL A 141 -7.06 -2.80 14.56
CA VAL A 141 -5.69 -2.48 15.01
C VAL A 141 -5.66 -1.15 15.76
N LEU A 142 -6.23 -0.10 15.16
CA LEU A 142 -6.27 1.23 15.77
C LEU A 142 -7.08 1.25 17.06
N LYS A 143 -8.24 0.60 17.15
CA LYS A 143 -8.99 0.47 18.43
C LYS A 143 -8.16 -0.18 19.54
N SER A 144 -7.28 -1.12 19.19
CA SER A 144 -6.50 -1.88 20.18
C SER A 144 -5.31 -1.11 20.74
N TYR A 145 -4.77 -0.16 20.01
CA TYR A 145 -3.52 0.55 20.34
C TYR A 145 -3.55 1.33 21.66
N PRO A 146 -4.60 2.11 21.99
CA PRO A 146 -4.62 2.85 23.26
C PRO A 146 -4.54 1.95 24.50
N GLY A 147 -5.15 0.76 24.45
CA GLY A 147 -5.05 -0.25 25.51
C GLY A 147 -3.65 -0.83 25.69
N GLN A 148 -2.79 -0.69 24.68
CA GLN A 148 -1.37 -1.08 24.71
C GLN A 148 -0.45 0.12 25.05
N GLY A 149 -1.02 1.29 25.34
CA GLY A 149 -0.27 2.51 25.62
C GLY A 149 0.18 3.29 24.39
N ILE A 150 -0.19 2.86 23.18
CA ILE A 150 0.09 3.56 21.92
C ILE A 150 -0.99 4.62 21.72
N LYS A 151 -0.63 5.91 21.79
CA LYS A 151 -1.58 7.03 21.78
C LYS A 151 -1.38 8.00 20.64
N LYS A 152 -0.23 7.96 19.96
CA LYS A 152 0.08 8.79 18.81
C LYS A 152 0.50 7.90 17.64
N VAL A 153 -0.25 7.93 16.55
CA VAL A 153 -0.04 7.08 15.38
C VAL A 153 0.07 7.93 14.13
N LEU A 154 1.05 7.62 13.28
CA LEU A 154 1.15 8.16 11.93
C LEU A 154 0.85 7.04 10.92
N VAL A 155 -0.12 7.29 10.04
CA VAL A 155 -0.58 6.32 9.05
C VAL A 155 0.02 6.64 7.68
N PHE A 156 0.48 5.60 6.97
CA PHE A 156 0.89 5.66 5.57
C PHE A 156 -0.06 4.81 4.73
N SER A 157 -0.37 5.24 3.51
CA SER A 157 -1.15 4.44 2.56
C SER A 157 -0.48 4.31 1.18
N PRO A 158 0.66 3.59 1.07
CA PRO A 158 1.48 3.60 -0.13
C PRO A 158 0.83 3.07 -1.41
N ALA A 159 -0.27 2.31 -1.33
CA ALA A 159 -1.02 1.86 -2.50
C ALA A 159 -1.82 2.98 -3.19
N PHE A 160 -2.02 4.13 -2.53
CA PHE A 160 -2.70 5.30 -3.09
C PHE A 160 -1.69 6.42 -3.35
N THR A 161 -1.38 6.67 -4.62
CA THR A 161 -0.42 7.73 -5.01
C THR A 161 -1.05 9.13 -5.02
N ALA A 162 -2.35 9.23 -4.87
CA ALA A 162 -3.10 10.48 -4.77
C ALA A 162 -4.19 10.32 -3.72
N ASP A 163 -4.49 11.41 -3.01
CA ASP A 163 -5.48 11.34 -1.95
C ASP A 163 -6.87 11.03 -2.50
N CYS A 164 -7.59 10.21 -1.75
CA CYS A 164 -8.89 9.66 -2.12
C CYS A 164 -9.78 9.56 -0.88
N LEU A 165 -10.95 8.93 -1.05
CA LEU A 165 -11.90 8.75 0.04
C LEU A 165 -11.26 7.96 1.20
N GLU A 166 -10.49 6.93 0.85
CA GLU A 166 -9.80 6.02 1.78
C GLU A 166 -8.72 6.72 2.61
N THR A 167 -8.09 7.79 2.12
CA THR A 167 -7.10 8.55 2.89
C THR A 167 -7.75 9.70 3.66
N ILE A 168 -8.48 10.58 2.97
CA ILE A 168 -9.00 11.82 3.57
C ILE A 168 -10.14 11.52 4.56
N ILE A 169 -11.06 10.63 4.19
CA ILE A 169 -12.27 10.38 4.99
C ILE A 169 -12.07 9.18 5.90
N GLU A 170 -11.71 8.01 5.36
CA GLU A 170 -11.60 6.80 6.18
C GLU A 170 -10.47 6.94 7.21
N ILE A 171 -9.24 7.29 6.81
CA ILE A 171 -8.15 7.50 7.79
C ILE A 171 -8.30 8.85 8.50
N GLY A 172 -8.39 9.94 7.73
CA GLY A 172 -8.32 11.30 8.27
C GLY A 172 -9.50 11.70 9.17
N HIS A 173 -10.63 11.01 9.07
CA HIS A 173 -11.84 11.30 9.85
C HIS A 173 -12.33 10.08 10.62
N GLU A 174 -12.78 9.02 9.95
CA GLU A 174 -13.48 7.90 10.61
C GLU A 174 -12.57 7.12 11.57
N TYR A 175 -11.38 6.71 11.12
CA TYR A 175 -10.41 5.99 11.95
C TYR A 175 -9.80 6.88 13.02
N LYS A 176 -9.68 8.18 12.75
CA LYS A 176 -9.26 9.15 13.75
C LYS A 176 -10.26 9.23 14.90
N GLU A 177 -11.55 9.43 14.61
CA GLU A 177 -12.61 9.44 15.63
C GLU A 177 -12.63 8.14 16.44
N LEU A 178 -12.51 7.01 15.76
CA LEU A 178 -12.50 5.68 16.36
C LEU A 178 -11.27 5.44 17.24
N PHE A 179 -10.08 5.91 16.83
CA PHE A 179 -8.86 5.83 17.62
C PHE A 179 -8.94 6.73 18.88
N GLU A 180 -9.41 7.97 18.72
CA GLU A 180 -9.60 8.92 19.82
C GLU A 180 -10.65 8.42 20.82
N ALA A 181 -11.77 7.86 20.34
CA ALA A 181 -12.80 7.25 21.18
C ALA A 181 -12.28 6.04 21.99
N ALA A 182 -11.30 5.30 21.45
CA ALA A 182 -10.63 4.21 22.16
C ALA A 182 -9.57 4.70 23.18
N GLY A 183 -9.30 6.01 23.27
CA GLY A 183 -8.32 6.60 24.19
C GLY A 183 -7.00 7.04 23.53
N GLY A 184 -6.95 7.02 22.20
CA GLY A 184 -5.89 7.63 21.41
C GLY A 184 -5.86 9.15 21.58
N GLN A 185 -4.72 9.76 21.29
CA GLN A 185 -4.51 11.22 21.42
C GLN A 185 -4.26 11.90 20.08
N LYS A 186 -3.62 11.20 19.15
CA LYS A 186 -3.25 11.77 17.86
C LYS A 186 -3.22 10.67 16.80
N LEU A 187 -4.01 10.84 15.75
CA LEU A 187 -3.90 10.07 14.52
C LEU A 187 -3.73 11.04 13.36
N ASP A 188 -2.54 11.01 12.76
CA ASP A 188 -2.23 11.73 11.53
C ASP A 188 -1.99 10.72 10.41
N TYR A 189 -2.01 11.19 9.17
CA TYR A 189 -1.55 10.41 8.02
C TYR A 189 -0.57 11.23 7.20
N VAL A 190 0.33 10.52 6.52
CA VAL A 190 1.18 11.11 5.48
C VAL A 190 0.31 11.28 4.25
N GLU A 191 0.12 12.53 3.83
CA GLU A 191 -0.56 12.89 2.59
C GLU A 191 -0.02 12.07 1.43
N SER A 192 -0.89 11.66 0.52
CA SER A 192 -0.46 10.91 -0.65
C SER A 192 0.51 11.72 -1.50
N LEU A 193 1.23 11.03 -2.39
CA LEU A 193 2.25 11.65 -3.24
C LEU A 193 1.72 12.79 -4.12
N ASN A 194 0.43 12.75 -4.48
CA ASN A 194 -0.33 13.82 -5.15
C ASN A 194 0.43 14.37 -6.36
N PHE A 195 0.71 15.68 -6.36
CA PHE A 195 1.44 16.39 -7.41
C PHE A 195 2.87 16.77 -6.98
N SER A 196 3.45 16.05 -6.03
CA SER A 196 4.81 16.33 -5.55
C SER A 196 5.86 16.14 -6.65
N ASP A 197 6.88 17.00 -6.65
CA ASP A 197 7.98 16.93 -7.61
C ASP A 197 8.72 15.58 -7.53
N SER A 198 8.89 15.03 -6.32
CA SER A 198 9.51 13.72 -6.12
C SER A 198 8.73 12.59 -6.79
N TRP A 199 7.40 12.66 -6.78
CA TRP A 199 6.56 11.67 -7.44
C TRP A 199 6.54 11.81 -8.96
N VAL A 200 6.47 13.04 -9.47
CA VAL A 200 6.59 13.30 -10.91
C VAL A 200 7.92 12.77 -11.43
N GLN A 201 9.01 13.04 -10.72
CA GLN A 201 10.33 12.52 -11.06
C GLN A 201 10.38 10.98 -11.00
N ALA A 202 9.77 10.37 -9.97
CA ALA A 202 9.69 8.92 -9.85
C ALA A 202 8.95 8.28 -11.03
N ILE A 203 7.83 8.87 -11.50
CA ILE A 203 7.12 8.39 -12.70
C ILE A 203 8.04 8.40 -13.92
N ILE A 204 8.78 9.50 -14.13
CA ILE A 204 9.72 9.62 -15.26
C ILE A 204 10.77 8.52 -15.20
N GLU A 205 11.33 8.24 -14.02
CA GLU A 205 12.33 7.18 -13.85
C GLU A 205 11.74 5.78 -14.05
N ILE A 206 10.57 5.51 -13.50
CA ILE A 206 9.87 4.22 -13.65
C ILE A 206 9.58 3.93 -15.12
N VAL A 207 9.08 4.92 -15.87
CA VAL A 207 8.75 4.75 -17.30
C VAL A 207 9.99 4.56 -18.16
N ASN A 208 11.12 5.19 -17.80
CA ASN A 208 12.38 5.05 -18.53
C ASN A 208 13.23 3.86 -18.07
N SER A 209 12.91 3.26 -16.92
CA SER A 209 13.54 2.02 -16.48
C SER A 209 13.26 0.93 -17.52
N LYS A 210 14.29 0.13 -17.85
CA LYS A 210 14.05 -1.06 -18.67
C LYS A 210 13.08 -1.93 -17.88
N VAL A 211 11.88 -2.12 -18.42
CA VAL A 211 10.88 -3.02 -17.85
C VAL A 211 11.57 -4.36 -17.62
N ARG A 212 11.68 -4.75 -16.34
CA ARG A 212 12.26 -6.03 -15.92
C ARG A 212 11.39 -7.18 -16.42
#